data_AF-A0A938BWF2-F1
#
_entry.id   AF-A0A938BWF2-F1
#
_cell.length_a   1.000
_cell.length_b   1.000
_cell.length_c   1.000
_cell.angle_alpha   90.00
_cell.angle_beta   90.00
_cell.angle_gamma   90.00
#
_symmetry.space_group_name_H-M   'P 1'
#
loop_
_entity.id
_entity.type
_entity.pdbx_description
1 polymer ?
#
loop_
_entity_poly.entity_id
_entity_poly.type
_entity_poly.pdbx_seq_one_letter_code
_entity_poly.pdbx_strand_id
1 'polypeptide(L)'
;FGQAILKVIPGRVSTEIDARLSFDVEASFARAMAIAERYNNIGIHNDRFLIKIASTWEGIEAARRLEREGVHCNLTLLFSMAQAAVCADAGVRLISPFVGRIYDWYQKNSNQLPNHASADLDPGVASVHRIYRYFRQHGYNTEVMGASFRNTNQILALAGCDLLTISPDLLGALQQMPAADLDLDWRYQQQDDPNEKLSLTAAQFRWAMNEDTMACDKLAEGIRSFAADSRKLDALVN
;
A
#
# COMPACT_ATOMS: atom_id res chain seq x y z
N PHE A 1 -8.43 -15.61 -11.56
CA PHE A 1 -7.05 -15.09 -11.59
C PHE A 1 -6.21 -15.48 -10.37
N GLY A 2 -6.60 -15.13 -9.14
CA GLY A 2 -5.76 -15.39 -7.97
C GLY A 2 -5.31 -16.85 -7.79
N GLN A 3 -6.21 -17.83 -7.96
CA GLN A 3 -5.84 -19.25 -7.95
C GLN A 3 -4.78 -19.62 -9.00
N ALA A 4 -4.83 -19.02 -10.21
CA ALA A 4 -3.85 -19.28 -11.25
C ALA A 4 -2.47 -18.71 -10.89
N ILE A 5 -2.43 -17.51 -10.30
CA ILE A 5 -1.19 -16.90 -9.79
C ILE A 5 -0.57 -17.77 -8.70
N LEU A 6 -1.36 -18.28 -7.76
CA LEU A 6 -0.88 -19.12 -6.66
C LEU A 6 -0.29 -20.47 -7.08
N LYS A 7 -0.55 -20.91 -8.32
CA LYS A 7 0.09 -22.10 -8.89
C LYS A 7 1.54 -21.86 -9.31
N VAL A 8 1.92 -20.59 -9.54
CA VAL A 8 3.24 -20.22 -10.08
C VAL A 8 4.09 -19.40 -9.12
N ILE A 9 3.59 -19.10 -7.91
CA ILE A 9 4.37 -18.41 -6.87
C ILE A 9 4.33 -19.19 -5.54
N PRO A 10 5.42 -19.19 -4.77
CA PRO A 10 5.45 -19.84 -3.45
C PRO A 10 4.73 -19.01 -2.38
N GLY A 11 4.62 -17.69 -2.60
CA GLY A 11 4.04 -16.75 -1.64
C GLY A 11 2.52 -16.59 -1.77
N ARG A 12 2.09 -15.34 -1.66
CA ARG A 12 0.69 -14.93 -1.51
C ARG A 12 0.21 -14.03 -2.65
N VAL A 13 -1.11 -14.00 -2.86
CA VAL A 13 -1.77 -13.09 -3.81
C VAL A 13 -2.65 -12.08 -3.07
N SER A 14 -2.62 -10.81 -3.46
CA SER A 14 -3.57 -9.80 -2.96
C SER A 14 -4.79 -9.73 -3.87
N THR A 15 -5.99 -9.85 -3.31
CA THR A 15 -7.26 -9.68 -4.05
C THR A 15 -8.04 -8.53 -3.45
N GLU A 16 -8.35 -7.52 -4.26
CA GLU A 16 -9.00 -6.29 -3.81
C GLU A 16 -10.52 -6.45 -3.72
N ILE A 17 -11.11 -5.90 -2.64
CA ILE A 17 -12.56 -5.75 -2.56
C ILE A 17 -13.03 -4.67 -3.55
N ASP A 18 -14.34 -4.63 -3.81
CA ASP A 18 -14.92 -3.59 -4.66
C ASP A 18 -14.71 -2.20 -4.04
N ALA A 19 -14.03 -1.31 -4.77
CA ALA A 19 -13.71 0.03 -4.30
C ALA A 19 -14.95 0.89 -3.99
N ARG A 20 -16.14 0.54 -4.51
CA ARG A 20 -17.41 1.20 -4.15
C ARG A 20 -17.76 1.05 -2.66
N LEU A 21 -17.16 0.07 -1.98
CA LEU A 21 -17.40 -0.23 -0.56
C LEU A 21 -16.45 0.52 0.38
N SER A 22 -15.50 1.30 -0.14
CA SER A 22 -14.38 1.89 0.62
C SER A 22 -14.79 2.78 1.81
N PHE A 23 -16.05 3.19 1.92
CA PHE A 23 -16.56 4.04 2.99
C PHE A 23 -17.64 3.35 3.84
N ASP A 24 -17.75 2.02 3.76
CA ASP A 24 -18.69 1.22 4.53
C ASP A 24 -17.94 0.05 5.20
N VAL A 25 -17.88 0.08 6.53
CA VAL A 25 -17.16 -0.92 7.34
C VAL A 25 -17.80 -2.30 7.18
N GLU A 26 -19.12 -2.40 7.31
CA GLU A 26 -19.81 -3.70 7.29
C GLU A 26 -19.81 -4.29 5.89
N ALA A 27 -20.05 -3.47 4.86
CA ALA A 27 -20.02 -3.96 3.48
C ALA A 27 -18.60 -4.38 3.07
N SER A 28 -17.57 -3.63 3.48
CA SER A 28 -16.16 -4.02 3.25
C SER A 28 -15.82 -5.33 3.94
N PHE A 29 -16.18 -5.47 5.22
CA PHE A 29 -15.96 -6.69 6.00
C PHE A 29 -16.68 -7.90 5.37
N ALA A 30 -17.97 -7.76 5.06
CA ALA A 30 -18.77 -8.83 4.46
C ALA A 30 -18.21 -9.25 3.09
N ARG A 31 -17.80 -8.28 2.26
CA ARG A 31 -17.20 -8.59 0.95
C ARG A 31 -15.85 -9.29 1.09
N ALA A 32 -15.03 -8.86 2.04
CA ALA A 32 -13.74 -9.49 2.33
C ALA A 32 -13.92 -10.95 2.77
N MET A 33 -14.82 -11.21 3.72
CA MET A 33 -15.15 -12.57 4.17
C MET A 33 -15.66 -13.46 3.04
N ALA A 34 -16.53 -12.93 2.16
CA ALA A 34 -17.03 -13.68 1.01
C ALA A 34 -15.92 -14.02 -0.01
N ILE A 35 -14.89 -13.18 -0.16
CA ILE A 35 -13.72 -13.48 -1.00
C ILE A 35 -12.84 -14.53 -0.32
N ALA A 36 -12.62 -14.42 0.99
CA ALA A 36 -11.88 -15.41 1.76
C ALA A 36 -12.55 -16.79 1.62
N GLU A 37 -13.84 -16.90 1.91
CA GLU A 37 -14.61 -18.13 1.77
C GLU A 37 -14.48 -18.76 0.37
N ARG A 38 -14.48 -17.94 -0.69
CA ARG A 38 -14.25 -18.43 -2.06
C ARG A 38 -12.87 -19.05 -2.25
N TYR A 39 -11.83 -18.52 -1.62
CA TYR A 39 -10.49 -19.14 -1.61
C TYR A 39 -10.50 -20.44 -0.80
N ASN A 40 -11.08 -20.43 0.40
CA ASN A 40 -11.14 -21.63 1.26
C ASN A 40 -11.91 -22.78 0.58
N ASN A 41 -13.01 -22.48 -0.10
CA ASN A 41 -13.82 -23.46 -0.83
C ASN A 41 -13.09 -24.15 -2.00
N ILE A 42 -12.01 -23.54 -2.50
CA ILE A 42 -11.12 -24.15 -3.51
C ILE A 42 -9.81 -24.67 -2.91
N GLY A 43 -9.76 -24.86 -1.59
CA GLY A 43 -8.63 -25.43 -0.87
C GLY A 43 -7.44 -24.49 -0.66
N ILE A 44 -7.63 -23.18 -0.81
CA ILE A 44 -6.57 -22.18 -0.57
C ILE A 44 -6.72 -21.63 0.85
N HIS A 45 -5.67 -21.80 1.66
CA HIS A 45 -5.63 -21.37 3.05
C HIS A 45 -5.36 -19.86 3.17
N ASN A 46 -5.77 -19.25 4.29
CA ASN A 46 -5.74 -17.79 4.53
C ASN A 46 -4.34 -17.16 4.48
N ASP A 47 -3.28 -17.95 4.68
CA ASP A 47 -1.88 -17.50 4.58
C ASP A 47 -1.41 -17.30 3.13
N ARG A 48 -2.13 -17.85 2.14
CA ARG A 48 -1.81 -17.76 0.71
C ARG A 48 -2.48 -16.58 0.02
N PHE A 49 -3.34 -15.82 0.69
CA PHE A 49 -3.92 -14.60 0.12
C PHE A 49 -3.98 -13.45 1.12
N LEU A 50 -4.08 -12.24 0.59
CA LEU A 50 -4.42 -11.05 1.36
C LEU A 50 -5.67 -10.42 0.77
N ILE A 51 -6.58 -9.99 1.63
CA ILE A 51 -7.68 -9.12 1.19
C ILE A 51 -7.18 -7.70 1.12
N LYS A 52 -7.25 -7.11 -0.08
CA LYS A 52 -6.76 -5.76 -0.33
C LYS A 52 -7.90 -4.75 -0.19
N ILE A 53 -7.67 -3.71 0.62
CA ILE A 53 -8.69 -2.73 1.02
C ILE A 53 -8.08 -1.32 0.96
N ALA A 54 -8.83 -0.35 0.45
CA ALA A 54 -8.38 1.04 0.45
C ALA A 54 -8.21 1.56 1.89
N SER A 55 -7.13 2.32 2.14
CA SER A 55 -6.75 2.83 3.47
C SER A 55 -7.57 4.06 3.90
N THR A 56 -8.89 4.00 3.76
CA THR A 56 -9.83 4.92 4.41
C THR A 56 -9.96 4.56 5.89
N TRP A 57 -10.57 5.42 6.71
CA TRP A 57 -10.86 5.06 8.10
C TRP A 57 -11.69 3.78 8.17
N GLU A 58 -12.76 3.73 7.38
CA GLU A 58 -13.70 2.60 7.34
C GLU A 58 -13.04 1.30 6.85
N GLY A 59 -12.15 1.41 5.84
CA GLY A 59 -11.38 0.28 5.35
C GLY A 59 -10.41 -0.27 6.39
N ILE A 60 -9.78 0.60 7.19
CA ILE A 60 -8.88 0.20 8.27
C ILE A 60 -9.67 -0.44 9.43
N GLU A 61 -10.85 0.08 9.77
CA GLU A 61 -11.74 -0.54 10.77
C GLU A 61 -12.20 -1.95 10.34
N ALA A 62 -12.56 -2.12 9.06
CA ALA A 62 -12.89 -3.42 8.50
C ALA A 62 -11.69 -4.38 8.57
N ALA A 63 -10.50 -3.91 8.18
CA ALA A 63 -9.27 -4.69 8.26
C ALA A 63 -8.93 -5.12 9.70
N ARG A 64 -9.11 -4.23 10.69
CA ARG A 64 -8.88 -4.58 12.11
C ARG A 64 -9.73 -5.76 12.56
N ARG A 65 -10.99 -5.83 12.10
CA ARG A 65 -11.87 -6.97 12.37
C ARG A 65 -11.41 -8.22 11.63
N LEU A 66 -11.08 -8.10 10.34
CA LEU A 66 -10.61 -9.22 9.53
C LEU A 66 -9.35 -9.89 10.09
N GLU A 67 -8.38 -9.10 10.55
CA GLU A 67 -7.16 -9.64 11.16
C GLU A 67 -7.45 -10.43 12.44
N ARG A 68 -8.43 -10.01 13.25
CA ARG A 68 -8.88 -10.77 14.44
C ARG A 68 -9.56 -12.08 14.08
N GLU A 69 -10.20 -12.15 12.92
CA GLU A 69 -10.81 -13.36 12.35
C GLU A 69 -9.80 -14.23 11.59
N GLY A 70 -8.51 -13.88 11.58
CA GLY A 70 -7.46 -14.62 10.86
C GLY A 70 -7.51 -14.47 9.34
N VAL A 71 -8.13 -13.39 8.84
CA VAL A 71 -8.13 -13.02 7.42
C VAL A 71 -7.20 -11.83 7.21
N HIS A 72 -6.01 -12.10 6.69
CA HIS A 72 -4.95 -11.09 6.58
C HIS A 72 -5.21 -10.07 5.47
N CYS A 73 -4.85 -8.82 5.74
CA CYS A 73 -5.17 -7.69 4.88
C CYS A 73 -3.93 -7.01 4.27
N ASN A 74 -4.14 -6.42 3.09
CA ASN A 74 -3.23 -5.50 2.42
C ASN A 74 -3.91 -4.12 2.31
N LEU A 75 -3.45 -3.15 3.08
CA LEU A 75 -4.03 -1.81 3.08
C LEU A 75 -3.36 -0.96 1.99
N THR A 76 -4.12 -0.62 0.95
CA THR A 76 -3.64 0.04 -0.28
C THR A 76 -4.11 1.48 -0.38
N LEU A 77 -3.70 2.21 -1.42
CA LEU A 77 -4.00 3.64 -1.57
C LEU A 77 -3.55 4.41 -0.32
N LEU A 78 -2.37 4.05 0.16
CA LEU A 78 -1.74 4.67 1.32
C LEU A 78 -0.77 5.75 0.84
N PHE A 79 -1.04 6.98 1.27
CA PHE A 79 -0.35 8.18 0.83
C PHE A 79 0.22 9.00 2.00
N SER A 80 -0.32 8.85 3.21
CA SER A 80 0.08 9.63 4.39
C SER A 80 0.58 8.79 5.55
N MET A 81 1.32 9.44 6.46
CA MET A 81 1.73 8.84 7.73
C MET A 81 0.54 8.53 8.65
N ALA A 82 -0.52 9.33 8.60
CA ALA A 82 -1.72 9.09 9.42
C ALA A 82 -2.38 7.75 9.06
N GLN A 83 -2.45 7.41 7.77
CA GLN A 83 -2.89 6.09 7.32
C GLN A 83 -1.96 4.99 7.82
N ALA A 84 -0.64 5.15 7.65
CA ALA A 84 0.34 4.16 8.09
C ALA A 84 0.24 3.86 9.59
N ALA A 85 0.17 4.89 10.44
CA ALA A 85 0.08 4.73 11.88
C ALA A 85 -1.20 4.00 12.31
N VAL A 86 -2.36 4.40 11.77
CA VAL A 86 -3.66 3.76 12.12
C VAL A 86 -3.74 2.32 11.57
N CYS A 87 -3.18 2.04 10.40
CA CYS A 87 -3.03 0.69 9.88
C CYS A 87 -2.18 -0.18 10.81
N ALA A 88 -1.04 0.33 11.27
CA ALA A 88 -0.14 -0.38 12.16
C ALA A 88 -0.79 -0.66 13.52
N ASP A 89 -1.52 0.31 14.08
CA ASP A 89 -2.29 0.15 15.32
C ASP A 89 -3.49 -0.81 15.15
N ALA A 90 -4.04 -0.92 13.94
CA ALA A 90 -5.04 -1.94 13.61
C ALA A 90 -4.46 -3.35 13.49
N GLY A 91 -3.13 -3.52 13.53
CA GLY A 91 -2.48 -4.82 13.45
C GLY A 91 -2.58 -5.47 12.08
N VAL A 92 -2.71 -4.67 11.01
CA VAL A 92 -2.82 -5.20 9.65
C VAL A 92 -1.55 -5.91 9.24
N ARG A 93 -1.69 -6.97 8.44
CA ARG A 93 -0.55 -7.79 8.02
C ARG A 93 0.42 -7.00 7.14
N LEU A 94 -0.11 -6.23 6.19
CA LEU A 94 0.68 -5.51 5.20
C LEU A 94 0.03 -4.18 4.82
N ILE A 95 0.87 -3.19 4.54
CA ILE A 95 0.48 -1.95 3.87
C ILE A 95 1.21 -1.79 2.52
N SER A 96 0.52 -1.15 1.56
CA SER A 96 1.06 -0.78 0.25
C SER A 96 1.11 0.75 0.09
N PRO A 97 2.12 1.44 0.64
CA PRO A 97 2.36 2.86 0.35
C PRO A 97 2.71 3.08 -1.13
N PHE A 98 2.05 4.05 -1.77
CA PHE A 98 2.24 4.32 -3.19
C PHE A 98 3.33 5.36 -3.40
N VAL A 99 4.30 5.06 -4.26
CA VAL A 99 5.44 5.94 -4.56
C VAL A 99 5.13 6.85 -5.75
N GLY A 100 4.91 6.27 -6.92
CA GLY A 100 4.79 7.02 -8.17
C GLY A 100 3.56 7.92 -8.25
N ARG A 101 2.45 7.59 -7.56
CA ARG A 101 1.29 8.49 -7.52
C ARG A 101 1.53 9.74 -6.66
N ILE A 102 2.39 9.65 -5.64
CA ILE A 102 2.84 10.82 -4.87
C ILE A 102 3.70 11.70 -5.79
N TYR A 103 4.67 11.09 -6.48
CA TYR A 103 5.48 11.75 -7.49
C TYR A 103 4.64 12.50 -8.53
N ASP A 104 3.64 11.85 -9.13
CA ASP A 104 2.76 12.47 -10.14
C ASP A 104 2.02 13.71 -9.58
N TRP A 105 1.57 13.66 -8.33
CA TRP A 105 0.85 14.78 -7.72
C TRP A 105 1.76 15.99 -7.56
N TYR A 106 2.96 15.79 -7.03
CA TYR A 106 3.94 16.88 -6.86
C TYR A 106 4.43 17.41 -8.21
N GLN A 107 4.59 16.54 -9.21
CA GLN A 107 4.97 16.97 -10.56
C GLN A 107 3.93 17.92 -11.18
N LYS A 108 2.64 17.69 -10.91
CA LYS A 108 1.54 18.50 -11.44
C LYS A 108 1.30 19.79 -10.65
N ASN A 109 1.50 19.77 -9.33
CA ASN A 109 1.02 20.83 -8.43
C ASN A 109 2.14 21.67 -7.78
N SER A 110 3.41 21.30 -7.93
CA SER A 110 4.54 22.07 -7.38
C SER A 110 5.27 22.83 -8.49
N ASN A 111 5.46 24.14 -8.29
CA ASN A 111 6.34 24.97 -9.13
C ASN A 111 7.83 24.66 -8.92
N GLN A 112 8.15 23.85 -7.91
CA GLN A 112 9.47 23.30 -7.65
C GLN A 112 9.34 21.78 -7.69
N LEU A 113 9.74 21.18 -8.80
CA LEU A 113 10.07 19.76 -8.78
C LEU A 113 11.24 19.60 -7.81
N PRO A 114 11.18 18.66 -6.83
CA PRO A 114 12.40 18.23 -6.16
C PRO A 114 13.40 17.87 -7.25
N ASN A 115 14.59 18.45 -7.20
CA ASN A 115 15.63 18.25 -8.20
C ASN A 115 15.78 16.73 -8.47
N HIS A 116 15.41 16.28 -9.68
CA HIS A 116 15.37 14.86 -10.06
C HIS A 116 16.77 14.19 -10.11
N ALA A 117 17.80 14.91 -9.66
CA ALA A 117 19.18 14.46 -9.63
C ALA A 117 19.43 13.30 -8.65
N SER A 118 18.55 13.07 -7.66
CA SER A 118 18.63 11.89 -6.78
C SER A 118 17.24 11.31 -6.50
N ALA A 119 17.14 9.97 -6.54
CA ALA A 119 15.94 9.24 -6.15
C ALA A 119 15.59 9.43 -4.67
N ASP A 120 16.55 9.83 -3.82
CA ASP A 120 16.32 10.17 -2.41
C ASP A 120 15.49 11.44 -2.22
N LEU A 121 15.40 12.29 -3.26
CA LEU A 121 14.57 13.50 -3.26
C LEU A 121 13.16 13.25 -3.79
N ASP A 122 12.84 12.03 -4.23
CA ASP A 122 11.50 11.66 -4.66
C ASP A 122 10.53 11.65 -3.47
N PRO A 123 9.41 12.40 -3.52
CA PRO A 123 8.50 12.53 -2.39
C PRO A 123 7.79 11.22 -2.04
N GLY A 124 7.60 10.32 -3.01
CA GLY A 124 7.07 8.99 -2.79
C GLY A 124 8.07 8.08 -2.10
N VAL A 125 9.33 8.10 -2.52
CA VAL A 125 10.43 7.36 -1.86
C VAL A 125 10.60 7.85 -0.42
N ALA A 126 10.66 9.16 -0.22
CA ALA A 126 10.77 9.77 1.10
C ALA A 126 9.60 9.39 2.02
N SER A 127 8.37 9.33 1.48
CA SER A 127 7.19 8.87 2.23
C SER A 127 7.36 7.42 2.71
N VAL A 128 7.79 6.50 1.84
CA VAL A 128 8.02 5.10 2.22
C VAL A 128 9.15 4.96 3.22
N HIS A 129 10.29 5.64 3.05
CA HIS A 129 11.39 5.64 4.03
C HIS A 129 10.90 6.09 5.41
N ARG A 130 10.13 7.17 5.47
CA ARG A 130 9.59 7.70 6.73
C ARG A 130 8.67 6.68 7.40
N ILE A 131 7.76 6.05 6.63
CA ILE A 131 6.87 5.00 7.14
C ILE A 131 7.66 3.80 7.63
N TYR A 132 8.63 3.33 6.85
CA TYR A 132 9.47 2.19 7.21
C TYR A 132 10.24 2.43 8.50
N ARG A 133 10.90 3.60 8.63
CA ARG A 133 11.62 4.00 9.84
C ARG A 133 10.70 4.04 11.06
N TYR A 134 9.53 4.68 10.92
CA TYR A 134 8.53 4.75 11.99
C TYR A 134 8.08 3.35 12.44
N PHE A 135 7.88 2.42 11.49
CA PHE A 135 7.45 1.05 11.80
C PHE A 135 8.53 0.28 12.58
N ARG A 136 9.78 0.37 12.14
CA ARG A 136 10.93 -0.29 12.77
C ARG A 136 11.20 0.24 14.18
N GLN A 137 11.19 1.56 14.34
CA GLN A 137 11.43 2.24 15.61
C GLN A 137 10.39 1.86 16.68
N HIS A 138 9.12 1.74 16.28
CA HIS A 138 8.01 1.44 17.21
C HIS A 138 7.70 -0.06 17.31
N GLY A 139 8.51 -0.93 16.72
CA GLY A 139 8.36 -2.39 16.83
C GLY A 139 7.09 -2.94 16.17
N TYR A 140 6.59 -2.30 15.11
CA TYR A 140 5.43 -2.80 14.38
C TYR A 140 5.79 -4.00 13.50
N ASN A 141 4.92 -5.02 13.52
CA ASN A 141 5.05 -6.24 12.71
C ASN A 141 4.41 -6.13 11.33
N THR A 142 3.66 -5.06 11.06
CA THR A 142 3.06 -4.82 9.76
C THR A 142 4.14 -4.67 8.69
N GLU A 143 4.01 -5.43 7.61
CA GLU A 143 4.96 -5.42 6.50
C GLU A 143 4.77 -4.15 5.64
N VAL A 144 5.87 -3.49 5.28
CA VAL A 144 5.85 -2.31 4.41
C VAL A 144 6.20 -2.72 2.97
N MET A 145 5.21 -2.68 2.07
CA MET A 145 5.39 -3.02 0.66
C MET A 145 5.30 -1.80 -0.25
N GLY A 146 6.44 -1.23 -0.67
CA GLY A 146 6.45 -0.12 -1.63
C GLY A 146 5.74 -0.51 -2.94
N ALA A 147 4.88 0.38 -3.46
CA ALA A 147 4.03 0.10 -4.61
C ALA A 147 3.90 1.26 -5.59
N SER A 148 3.41 0.98 -6.81
CA SER A 148 3.06 1.98 -7.83
C SER A 148 4.23 2.85 -8.34
N PHE A 149 5.36 2.22 -8.67
CA PHE A 149 6.55 2.89 -9.21
C PHE A 149 6.35 3.50 -10.60
N ARG A 150 7.19 4.49 -10.97
CA ARG A 150 7.28 5.09 -12.31
C ARG A 150 8.57 4.73 -13.04
N ASN A 151 9.64 4.46 -12.30
CA ASN A 151 10.96 4.16 -12.85
C ASN A 151 11.74 3.23 -11.91
N THR A 152 12.84 2.67 -12.40
CA THR A 152 13.70 1.74 -11.65
C THR A 152 14.44 2.43 -10.51
N ASN A 153 14.80 3.72 -10.64
CA ASN A 153 15.50 4.47 -9.59
C ASN A 153 14.68 4.56 -8.30
N GLN A 154 13.35 4.75 -8.39
CA GLN A 154 12.47 4.72 -7.22
C GLN A 154 12.46 3.35 -6.52
N ILE A 155 12.67 2.27 -7.27
CA ILE A 155 12.71 0.90 -6.73
C ILE A 155 14.05 0.68 -6.03
N LEU A 156 15.15 1.02 -6.68
CA LEU A 156 16.51 0.89 -6.13
C LEU A 156 16.67 1.71 -4.84
N ALA A 157 16.12 2.92 -4.80
CA ALA A 157 16.13 3.75 -3.59
C ALA A 157 15.35 3.14 -2.40
N LEU A 158 14.52 2.12 -2.64
CA LEU A 158 13.79 1.37 -1.61
C LEU A 158 14.31 -0.07 -1.44
N ALA A 159 15.44 -0.42 -2.06
CA ALA A 159 16.07 -1.73 -1.91
C ALA A 159 16.41 -1.98 -0.43
N GLY A 160 15.76 -2.95 0.20
CA GLY A 160 15.86 -3.22 1.64
C GLY A 160 14.55 -2.99 2.41
N CYS A 161 13.52 -2.42 1.78
CA CYS A 161 12.15 -2.51 2.30
C CYS A 161 11.70 -3.98 2.39
N ASP A 162 10.69 -4.27 3.21
CA ASP A 162 10.24 -5.65 3.45
C ASP A 162 9.85 -6.33 2.15
N LEU A 163 9.09 -5.60 1.33
CA LEU A 163 8.59 -6.04 0.04
C LEU A 163 8.52 -4.85 -0.93
N LEU A 164 8.57 -5.13 -2.23
CA LEU A 164 8.28 -4.18 -3.30
C LEU A 164 7.40 -4.88 -4.32
N THR A 165 6.28 -4.26 -4.70
CA THR A 165 5.42 -4.77 -5.79
C THR A 165 5.65 -3.96 -7.06
N ILE A 166 6.17 -4.62 -8.08
CA ILE A 166 6.78 -4.01 -9.26
C ILE A 166 6.03 -4.50 -10.51
N SER A 167 5.75 -3.60 -11.45
CA SER A 167 5.10 -3.97 -12.72
C SER A 167 6.02 -4.85 -13.57
N PRO A 168 5.47 -5.71 -14.46
CA PRO A 168 6.28 -6.51 -15.37
C PRO A 168 7.28 -5.69 -16.20
N ASP A 169 6.89 -4.51 -16.67
CA ASP A 169 7.76 -3.63 -17.45
C ASP A 169 8.98 -3.15 -16.65
N LEU A 170 8.76 -2.73 -15.40
CA LEU A 170 9.85 -2.28 -14.53
C LEU A 170 10.71 -3.47 -14.04
N LEU A 171 10.12 -4.66 -13.84
CA LEU A 171 10.87 -5.88 -13.58
C LEU A 171 11.79 -6.24 -14.76
N GLY A 172 11.28 -6.14 -15.99
CA GLY A 172 12.05 -6.35 -17.21
C GLY A 172 13.19 -5.33 -17.35
N ALA A 173 12.92 -4.06 -17.04
CA ALA A 173 13.96 -3.02 -17.03
C ALA A 173 15.05 -3.33 -15.99
N LEU A 174 14.69 -3.70 -14.76
CA LEU A 174 15.65 -4.08 -13.71
C LEU A 174 16.50 -5.29 -14.12
N GLN A 175 15.89 -6.29 -14.77
CA GLN A 175 16.61 -7.48 -15.23
C GLN A 175 17.68 -7.16 -16.28
N GLN A 176 17.50 -6.08 -17.03
CA GLN A 176 18.44 -5.64 -18.07
C GLN A 176 19.50 -4.66 -17.55
N MET A 177 19.40 -4.20 -16.30
CA MET A 177 20.38 -3.26 -15.74
C MET A 177 21.74 -3.93 -15.50
N PRO A 178 22.86 -3.28 -15.87
CA PRO A 178 24.18 -3.72 -15.47
C PRO A 178 24.32 -3.82 -13.95
N ALA A 179 25.02 -4.85 -13.46
CA ALA A 179 25.21 -5.03 -12.02
C ALA A 179 25.90 -3.84 -11.33
N ALA A 180 26.74 -3.09 -12.07
CA ALA A 180 27.39 -1.89 -11.57
C ALA A 180 26.43 -0.71 -11.32
N ASP A 181 25.24 -0.74 -11.93
CA ASP A 181 24.22 0.31 -11.81
C ASP A 181 23.16 -0.03 -10.73
N LEU A 182 23.26 -1.21 -10.11
CA LEU A 182 22.41 -1.62 -9.00
C LEU A 182 22.96 -1.06 -7.69
N ASP A 183 22.60 0.19 -7.38
CA ASP A 183 22.77 0.74 -6.04
C ASP A 183 21.73 0.12 -5.09
N LEU A 184 22.17 -0.81 -4.25
CA LEU A 184 21.34 -1.55 -3.29
C LEU A 184 21.71 -1.20 -1.84
N ASP A 185 22.46 -0.12 -1.62
CA ASP A 185 23.06 0.17 -0.31
C ASP A 185 22.13 0.86 0.68
N TRP A 186 20.83 0.99 0.38
CA TRP A 186 19.88 1.48 1.36
C TRP A 186 19.73 0.46 2.51
N ARG A 187 20.26 0.84 3.67
CA ARG A 187 20.10 0.10 4.91
C ARG A 187 19.41 1.01 5.90
N TYR A 188 18.29 0.54 6.46
CA TYR A 188 17.72 1.18 7.63
C TYR A 188 18.80 1.25 8.71
N GLN A 189 19.19 2.47 9.06
CA GLN A 189 19.99 2.74 10.24
C GLN A 189 19.02 3.13 11.34
N GLN A 190 19.04 2.37 12.44
CA GLN A 190 18.29 2.74 13.62
C GLN A 190 18.78 4.10 14.08
N GLN A 191 17.87 5.07 14.06
CA GLN A 191 18.10 6.40 14.60
C GLN A 191 17.29 6.50 15.89
N ASP A 192 17.92 7.02 16.94
CA ASP A 192 17.22 7.44 18.15
C ASP A 192 16.41 8.69 17.79
N ASP A 193 15.19 8.47 17.34
CA ASP A 193 14.18 9.50 17.20
C ASP A 193 13.26 9.40 18.43
N PRO A 194 13.15 10.43 19.28
CA PRO A 194 12.29 10.39 20.46
C PRO A 194 10.80 10.61 20.14
N ASN A 195 10.42 10.69 18.86
CA ASN A 195 9.03 10.92 18.47
C ASN A 195 8.07 9.89 19.08
N GLU A 196 7.03 10.39 19.73
CA GLU A 196 5.98 9.56 20.32
C GLU A 196 5.18 8.81 19.24
N LYS A 197 4.70 7.63 19.61
CA LYS A 197 3.80 6.83 18.79
C LYS A 197 2.54 7.64 18.46
N LEU A 198 2.23 7.75 17.17
CA LEU A 198 1.03 8.42 16.66
C LEU A 198 -0.21 7.57 16.90
N SER A 199 -0.90 7.80 18.02
CA SER A 199 -2.22 7.23 18.29
C SER A 199 -3.31 8.24 17.94
N LEU A 200 -4.03 7.98 16.85
CA LEU A 200 -5.04 8.89 16.30
C LEU A 200 -6.46 8.36 16.51
N THR A 201 -7.32 9.21 17.08
CA THR A 201 -8.78 9.02 17.02
C THR A 201 -9.29 9.22 15.58
N ALA A 202 -10.53 8.80 15.31
CA ALA A 202 -11.16 9.02 14.00
C ALA A 202 -11.14 10.49 13.56
N ALA A 203 -11.39 11.42 14.50
CA ALA A 203 -11.39 12.86 14.22
C ALA A 203 -9.97 13.36 13.87
N GLN A 204 -8.96 12.94 14.63
CA GLN A 204 -7.56 13.31 14.36
C GLN A 204 -7.05 12.71 13.06
N PHE A 205 -7.41 11.46 12.74
CA PHE A 205 -7.09 10.84 11.46
C PHE A 205 -7.69 11.63 10.29
N ARG A 206 -8.98 11.97 10.36
CA ARG A 206 -9.66 12.74 9.30
C ARG A 206 -9.06 14.13 9.16
N TRP A 207 -8.72 14.79 10.26
CA TRP A 207 -8.05 16.09 10.23
C TRP A 207 -6.66 16.00 9.58
N ALA A 208 -5.83 15.03 9.99
CA ALA A 208 -4.50 14.83 9.40
C ALA A 208 -4.56 14.50 7.91
N MET A 209 -5.56 13.70 7.48
CA MET A 209 -5.81 13.43 6.06
C MET A 209 -6.27 14.66 5.29
N ASN A 210 -7.02 15.57 5.94
CA ASN A 210 -7.49 16.81 5.32
C ASN A 210 -6.37 17.84 5.14
N GLU A 211 -5.43 17.91 6.09
CA GLU A 211 -4.25 18.80 6.03
C GLU A 211 -3.25 18.38 4.94
N ASP A 212 -3.20 17.09 4.59
CA ASP A 212 -2.39 16.57 3.51
C ASP A 212 -3.18 16.56 2.19
N THR A 213 -3.17 17.70 1.48
CA THR A 213 -3.88 17.86 0.20
C THR A 213 -3.56 16.76 -0.80
N MET A 214 -2.29 16.34 -0.87
CA MET A 214 -1.85 15.29 -1.78
C MET A 214 -2.50 13.95 -1.42
N ALA A 215 -2.45 13.57 -0.15
CA ALA A 215 -3.04 12.31 0.31
C ALA A 215 -4.57 12.31 0.15
N CYS A 216 -5.23 13.44 0.44
CA CYS A 216 -6.67 13.61 0.26
C CYS A 216 -7.07 13.41 -1.21
N ASP A 217 -6.41 14.13 -2.13
CA ASP A 217 -6.65 14.03 -3.57
C ASP A 217 -6.41 12.62 -4.09
N LYS A 218 -5.26 12.03 -3.76
CA LYS A 218 -4.82 10.76 -4.32
C LYS A 218 -5.58 9.56 -3.77
N LEU A 219 -6.02 9.60 -2.51
CA LEU A 219 -6.94 8.59 -1.97
C LEU A 219 -8.27 8.61 -2.72
N ALA A 220 -8.88 9.79 -2.82
CA ALA A 220 -10.18 9.95 -3.47
C ALA A 220 -10.11 9.62 -4.98
N GLU A 221 -9.07 10.08 -5.68
CA GLU A 221 -8.79 9.75 -7.08
C GLU A 221 -8.62 8.24 -7.28
N GLY A 222 -7.84 7.58 -6.41
CA GLY A 222 -7.60 6.15 -6.48
C GLY A 222 -8.88 5.33 -6.38
N ILE A 223 -9.72 5.64 -5.39
CA ILE A 223 -11.01 4.98 -5.19
C ILE A 223 -11.93 5.18 -6.40
N ARG A 224 -12.03 6.42 -6.92
CA ARG A 224 -12.84 6.72 -8.11
C ARG A 224 -12.40 5.92 -9.34
N SER A 225 -11.10 5.82 -9.57
CA SER A 225 -10.54 5.07 -10.71
C SER A 225 -10.82 3.58 -10.60
N PHE A 226 -10.61 2.96 -9.43
CA PHE A 226 -10.91 1.54 -9.23
C PHE A 226 -12.41 1.23 -9.33
N ALA A 227 -13.27 2.11 -8.82
CA ALA A 227 -14.73 1.97 -9.00
C ALA A 227 -15.14 2.13 -10.46
N ALA A 228 -14.49 3.01 -11.23
CA ALA A 228 -14.74 3.16 -12.66
C ALA A 228 -14.35 1.90 -13.44
N ASP A 229 -13.21 1.28 -13.14
CA ASP A 229 -12.79 0.03 -13.77
C ASP A 229 -13.69 -1.15 -13.36
N SER A 230 -14.18 -1.17 -12.11
CA SER A 230 -15.17 -2.16 -11.67
C SER A 230 -16.47 -2.08 -12.49
N ARG A 231 -16.95 -0.86 -12.78
CA ARG A 231 -18.13 -0.67 -13.66
C ARG A 231 -17.89 -1.14 -15.09
N LYS A 232 -16.68 -0.95 -15.63
CA LYS A 232 -16.33 -1.49 -16.96
C LYS A 232 -16.35 -3.02 -16.95
N LEU A 233 -15.79 -3.63 -15.89
CA LEU A 233 -15.82 -5.07 -15.72
C LEU A 233 -17.26 -5.60 -15.61
N ASP A 234 -18.11 -4.95 -14.80
CA ASP A 234 -19.53 -5.29 -14.68
C ASP A 234 -20.23 -5.28 -16.05
N ALA A 235 -19.93 -4.31 -16.92
CA ALA A 235 -20.48 -4.24 -18.28
C ALA A 235 -19.95 -5.30 -19.25
N LEU A 236 -18.82 -5.95 -18.94
CA LEU A 236 -18.24 -7.02 -19.76
C LEU A 236 -18.74 -8.41 -19.37
N VAL A 237 -19.20 -8.57 -18.12
CA VAL A 237 -19.59 -9.88 -17.56
C VAL A 237 -21.10 -10.03 -17.36
N ASN A 238 -21.86 -8.94 -17.48
CA ASN A 238 -23.33 -8.92 -17.55
C ASN A 238 -23.78 -8.86 -19.01
#